data_AF-A0A6H1ZJR9-F1
#
_entry.id   AF-A0A6H1ZJR9-F1
#
_cell.length_a   1.000
_cell.length_b   1.000
_cell.length_c   1.000
_cell.angle_alpha   90.00
_cell.angle_beta   90.00
_cell.angle_gamma   90.00
#
_symmetry.space_group_name_H-M   'P 1'
#
loop_
_entity.id
_entity.type
_entity.pdbx_description
1 polymer ?
#
loop_
_entity_poly.entity_id
_entity_poly.type
_entity_poly.pdbx_seq_one_letter_code
_entity_poly.pdbx_strand_id
1 'polypeptide(L)'
;MSLLHNAEADFAASELARIFIANPTVCYSNGSAPSGLSATATRERSSSGWPFADGLVALLESGSNVQREIAIEYKRPQEGVHGILTAIGQAQAYLHKGYGGAAIVLPNAYSSHQQPGQFVDAVLNATTSSPAIGVFCYDAPDITSPTPFAGRLRCIRALDVASAPARRAGAAAARASTQWVHMREGSTTRDGFFRFLQAAKRISAGDPPRAVVLPKELRAAAGRLDGRPPEWYLSNTTDDSLLSRIWREFWFEWIFTSDVARLFGKSGATYKAPGAFCKIARDDASGLSQIFEGRSNGLKESIAAELNAGAISEPEAWELFITGFAVPGKQNKQGVRERAHSYREDVDSALGKLEWIDADGMPTDRGYRYSAICERFGGAGSVAAVDYVRATLLQAGHYGSFIHYVHRLSERIFSADPLAFTRYISGVPRFTEDSYWEYLAVIEDEMVNNLRVMRKVSTRARPRTRTTFQVELTLLRNYGF
;
A
#
# COMPACT_ATOMS: atom_id res chain seq x y z
N MET A 1 17.87 -11.81 -5.89
CA MET A 1 17.56 -13.16 -5.36
C MET A 1 16.58 -13.13 -4.15
N SER A 2 15.81 -12.05 -3.94
CA SER A 2 14.77 -11.92 -2.88
C SER A 2 13.33 -12.08 -3.38
N LEU A 3 13.09 -11.95 -4.70
CA LEU A 3 11.75 -12.03 -5.31
C LEU A 3 11.04 -13.36 -5.06
N LEU A 4 11.77 -14.49 -5.15
CA LEU A 4 11.22 -15.82 -4.91
C LEU A 4 10.88 -16.04 -3.43
N HIS A 5 11.64 -15.46 -2.50
CA HIS A 5 11.41 -15.63 -1.06
C HIS A 5 10.08 -15.01 -0.63
N ASN A 6 9.86 -13.73 -0.94
CA ASN A 6 8.63 -13.03 -0.51
C ASN A 6 7.39 -13.66 -1.16
N ALA A 7 7.47 -14.03 -2.45
CA ALA A 7 6.35 -14.67 -3.13
C ALA A 7 6.05 -16.06 -2.54
N GLU A 8 7.05 -16.89 -2.26
CA GLU A 8 6.84 -18.19 -1.62
C GLU A 8 6.31 -18.05 -0.18
N ALA A 9 6.79 -17.07 0.58
CA ALA A 9 6.25 -16.77 1.91
C ALA A 9 4.77 -16.32 1.83
N ASP A 10 4.40 -15.49 0.85
CA ASP A 10 3.01 -15.10 0.58
C ASP A 10 2.16 -16.34 0.23
N PHE A 11 2.66 -17.23 -0.62
CA PHE A 11 1.95 -18.46 -0.99
C PHE A 11 1.77 -19.39 0.21
N ALA A 12 2.79 -19.52 1.06
CA ALA A 12 2.69 -20.29 2.30
C ALA A 12 1.67 -19.68 3.26
N ALA A 13 1.61 -18.34 3.36
CA ALA A 13 0.61 -17.64 4.17
C ALA A 13 -0.82 -17.89 3.69
N SER A 14 -1.04 -17.83 2.37
CA SER A 14 -2.32 -18.15 1.73
C SER A 14 -2.76 -19.57 2.07
N GLU A 15 -1.87 -20.55 1.95
CA GLU A 15 -2.20 -21.94 2.23
C GLU A 15 -2.39 -22.20 3.73
N LEU A 16 -1.60 -21.58 4.61
CA LEU A 16 -1.84 -21.65 6.06
C LEU A 16 -3.21 -21.07 6.44
N ALA A 17 -3.63 -19.95 5.84
CA ALA A 17 -4.96 -19.39 6.06
C ALA A 17 -6.07 -20.39 5.64
N ARG A 18 -5.88 -21.11 4.53
CA ARG A 18 -6.79 -22.18 4.09
C ARG A 18 -6.79 -23.36 5.08
N ILE A 19 -5.62 -23.82 5.52
CA ILE A 19 -5.46 -24.91 6.49
C ILE A 19 -6.16 -24.57 7.81
N PHE A 20 -5.96 -23.37 8.36
CA PHE A 20 -6.57 -22.96 9.63
C PHE A 20 -8.09 -22.90 9.59
N ILE A 21 -8.67 -22.59 8.43
CA ILE A 21 -10.13 -22.58 8.26
C ILE A 21 -10.69 -23.99 8.04
N ALA A 22 -10.01 -24.80 7.24
CA ALA A 22 -10.41 -26.17 7.00
C ALA A 22 -10.26 -27.06 8.25
N ASN A 23 -9.26 -26.75 9.09
CA ASN A 23 -8.99 -27.46 10.34
C ASN A 23 -8.51 -26.51 11.45
N PRO A 24 -9.44 -25.89 12.20
CA PRO A 24 -9.12 -24.97 13.28
C PRO A 24 -8.24 -25.57 14.40
N THR A 25 -8.22 -26.89 14.57
CA THR A 25 -7.40 -27.56 15.59
C THR A 25 -5.89 -27.41 15.36
N VAL A 26 -5.49 -26.98 14.16
CA VAL A 26 -4.08 -26.69 13.82
C VAL A 26 -3.61 -25.37 14.43
N CYS A 27 -4.54 -24.45 14.74
CA CYS A 27 -4.22 -23.15 15.34
C CYS A 27 -4.95 -22.83 16.65
N TYR A 28 -5.88 -23.69 17.09
CA TYR A 28 -6.57 -23.61 18.37
C TYR A 28 -6.51 -24.97 19.07
N SER A 29 -6.31 -24.95 20.39
CA SER A 29 -6.50 -26.16 21.21
C SER A 29 -7.89 -26.78 21.04
N ASN A 30 -8.00 -28.10 21.28
CA ASN A 30 -9.28 -28.81 21.17
C ASN A 30 -10.36 -28.15 22.02
N GLY A 31 -11.48 -27.79 21.39
CA GLY A 31 -12.61 -27.13 22.03
C GLY A 31 -12.43 -25.62 22.30
N SER A 32 -11.29 -25.01 21.95
CA SER A 32 -11.06 -23.56 22.11
C SER A 32 -11.32 -22.74 20.85
N ALA A 33 -11.56 -23.40 19.71
CA ALA A 33 -11.88 -22.72 18.46
C ALA A 33 -13.22 -21.95 18.55
N PRO A 34 -13.28 -20.70 18.05
CA PRO A 34 -14.51 -19.92 18.06
C PRO A 34 -15.57 -20.50 17.12
N SER A 35 -16.84 -20.22 17.39
CA SER A 35 -17.98 -20.70 16.59
C SER A 35 -18.00 -20.15 15.16
N GLY A 36 -17.36 -19.00 14.93
CA GLY A 36 -17.08 -18.50 13.58
C GLY A 36 -15.64 -18.00 13.49
N LEU A 37 -14.91 -18.52 12.50
CA LEU A 37 -13.52 -18.16 12.24
C LEU A 37 -13.40 -17.75 10.77
N SER A 38 -12.66 -16.67 10.53
CA SER A 38 -12.15 -16.33 9.20
C SER A 38 -10.64 -16.16 9.28
N ALA A 39 -9.94 -16.58 8.22
CA ALA A 39 -8.50 -16.43 8.10
C ALA A 39 -8.21 -15.75 6.78
N THR A 40 -7.27 -14.82 6.80
CA THR A 40 -6.82 -14.13 5.59
C THR A 40 -5.33 -13.93 5.67
N ALA A 41 -4.62 -14.36 4.64
CA ALA A 41 -3.23 -14.03 4.45
C ALA A 41 -3.12 -12.54 4.12
N THR A 42 -2.21 -11.87 4.82
CA THR A 42 -1.97 -10.44 4.74
C THR A 42 -0.47 -10.19 4.83
N ARG A 43 -0.08 -8.94 4.64
CA ARG A 43 1.27 -8.47 4.96
C ARG A 43 1.32 -7.78 6.31
N GLU A 44 2.51 -7.77 6.87
CA GLU A 44 2.84 -6.87 7.96
C GLU A 44 2.85 -5.41 7.48
N ARG A 45 2.53 -4.47 8.38
CA ARG A 45 2.61 -3.04 8.08
C ARG A 45 4.07 -2.59 8.10
N SER A 46 4.44 -1.74 7.17
CA SER A 46 5.81 -1.19 7.10
C SER A 46 6.16 -0.25 8.28
N SER A 47 5.17 0.22 9.04
CA SER A 47 5.37 1.00 10.26
C SER A 47 5.61 0.14 11.51
N SER A 48 5.65 -1.19 11.38
CA SER A 48 5.91 -2.08 12.51
C SER A 48 7.40 -2.04 12.90
N GLY A 49 7.70 -2.11 14.20
CA GLY A 49 9.09 -2.27 14.66
C GLY A 49 9.62 -3.66 14.35
N TRP A 50 10.94 -3.81 14.24
CA TRP A 50 11.61 -5.12 14.08
C TRP A 50 11.27 -6.06 15.26
N PRO A 51 11.18 -7.39 15.07
CA PRO A 51 11.40 -8.19 13.85
C PRO A 51 10.21 -8.19 12.88
N PHE A 52 10.50 -8.29 11.58
CA PHE A 52 9.49 -8.37 10.51
C PHE A 52 9.20 -9.83 10.16
N ALA A 53 7.94 -10.19 10.04
CA ALA A 53 7.49 -11.49 9.56
C ALA A 53 7.62 -11.59 8.04
N ASP A 54 8.02 -12.76 7.52
CA ASP A 54 8.05 -13.03 6.09
C ASP A 54 6.64 -13.05 5.48
N GLY A 55 5.65 -13.46 6.26
CA GLY A 55 4.23 -13.44 5.93
C GLY A 55 3.36 -13.30 7.16
N LEU A 56 2.06 -13.04 6.98
CA LEU A 56 1.14 -12.85 8.11
C LEU A 56 -0.21 -13.50 7.81
N VAL A 57 -0.80 -14.19 8.79
CA VAL A 57 -2.20 -14.63 8.73
C VAL A 57 -3.00 -13.91 9.81
N ALA A 58 -4.03 -13.19 9.39
CA ALA A 58 -5.00 -12.59 10.28
C ALA A 58 -6.18 -13.54 10.49
N LEU A 59 -6.37 -13.96 11.74
CA LEU A 59 -7.55 -14.69 12.20
C LEU A 59 -8.54 -13.70 12.78
N LEU A 60 -9.79 -13.76 12.33
CA LEU A 60 -10.89 -12.97 12.87
C LEU A 60 -11.96 -13.90 13.41
N GLU A 61 -12.20 -13.78 14.71
CA GLU A 61 -13.20 -14.53 15.46
C GLU A 61 -14.54 -13.79 15.34
N SER A 62 -15.49 -14.42 14.67
CA SER A 62 -16.81 -13.84 14.42
C SER A 62 -17.59 -13.72 15.73
N GLY A 63 -18.11 -12.53 16.02
CA GLY A 63 -18.93 -12.26 17.22
C GLY A 63 -18.17 -11.69 18.43
N SER A 64 -16.84 -11.81 18.49
CA SER A 64 -16.04 -11.29 19.63
C SER A 64 -15.21 -10.05 19.27
N ASN A 65 -15.15 -9.65 17.99
CA ASN A 65 -14.25 -8.60 17.48
C ASN A 65 -12.78 -8.83 17.89
N VAL A 66 -12.39 -10.10 18.09
CA VAL A 66 -11.00 -10.49 18.37
C VAL A 66 -10.31 -10.77 17.05
N GLN A 67 -9.19 -10.08 16.83
CA GLN A 67 -8.27 -10.37 15.74
C GLN A 67 -6.97 -10.90 16.33
N ARG A 68 -6.52 -12.05 15.85
CA ARG A 68 -5.22 -12.63 16.18
C ARG A 68 -4.38 -12.65 14.92
N GLU A 69 -3.10 -12.36 15.06
CA GLU A 69 -2.16 -12.32 13.95
C GLU A 69 -1.11 -13.39 14.19
N ILE A 70 -0.93 -14.28 13.21
CA ILE A 70 0.10 -15.32 13.21
C ILE A 70 1.22 -14.85 12.27
N ALA A 71 2.39 -14.58 12.83
CA ALA A 71 3.58 -14.26 12.06
C ALA A 71 4.13 -15.53 11.40
N ILE A 72 4.53 -15.44 10.14
CA ILE A 72 5.15 -16.55 9.41
C ILE A 72 6.64 -16.28 9.28
N GLU A 73 7.42 -17.29 9.63
CA GLU A 73 8.84 -17.38 9.36
C GLU A 73 9.05 -18.44 8.28
N TYR A 74 9.41 -18.02 7.07
CA TYR A 74 9.58 -18.91 5.93
C TYR A 74 11.06 -19.16 5.67
N LYS A 75 11.46 -20.42 5.48
CA LYS A 75 12.84 -20.77 5.15
C LYS A 75 12.93 -21.49 3.82
N ARG A 76 13.93 -21.12 3.02
CA ARG A 76 14.22 -21.75 1.72
C ARG A 76 15.22 -22.89 1.84
N PRO A 77 15.26 -23.84 0.89
CA PRO A 77 16.19 -24.98 0.94
C PRO A 77 17.67 -24.58 1.01
N GLN A 78 18.06 -23.39 0.56
CA GLN A 78 19.45 -22.94 0.56
C GLN A 78 19.95 -22.47 1.94
N GLU A 79 19.06 -22.29 2.93
CA GLU A 79 19.43 -21.76 4.26
C GLU A 79 20.01 -22.83 5.21
N GLY A 80 19.76 -24.11 4.95
CA GLY A 80 20.31 -25.22 5.73
C GLY A 80 20.00 -25.15 7.23
N VAL A 81 20.92 -25.67 8.05
CA VAL A 81 20.80 -25.64 9.53
C VAL A 81 20.79 -24.21 10.08
N HIS A 82 21.43 -23.24 9.41
CA HIS A 82 21.36 -21.84 9.82
C HIS A 82 19.93 -21.30 9.76
N GLY A 83 19.17 -21.68 8.72
CA GLY A 83 17.74 -21.36 8.60
C GLY A 83 16.92 -21.87 9.78
N ILE A 84 17.24 -23.05 10.32
CA ILE A 84 16.56 -23.63 11.48
C ILE A 84 16.78 -22.79 12.74
N LEU A 85 18.04 -22.46 13.05
CA LEU A 85 18.38 -21.71 14.26
C LEU A 85 17.76 -20.31 14.23
N THR A 86 17.82 -19.64 13.08
CA THR A 86 17.20 -18.33 12.91
C THR A 86 15.69 -18.41 13.01
N ALA A 87 15.06 -19.46 12.47
CA ALA A 87 13.61 -19.59 12.52
C ALA A 87 13.05 -19.68 13.95
N ILE A 88 13.72 -20.46 14.82
CA ILE A 88 13.34 -20.58 16.23
C ILE A 88 13.46 -19.21 16.95
N GLY A 89 14.58 -18.52 16.75
CA GLY A 89 14.82 -17.20 17.35
C GLY A 89 13.80 -16.16 16.89
N GLN A 90 13.52 -16.10 15.59
CA GLN A 90 12.54 -15.17 15.02
C GLN A 90 11.12 -15.47 15.52
N ALA A 91 10.71 -16.74 15.57
CA ALA A 91 9.40 -17.12 16.10
C ALA A 91 9.19 -16.66 17.55
N GLN A 92 10.20 -16.82 18.42
CA GLN A 92 10.14 -16.31 19.79
C GLN A 92 10.07 -14.78 19.83
N ALA A 93 10.86 -14.10 19.00
CA ALA A 93 10.87 -12.65 18.92
C ALA A 93 9.52 -12.09 18.42
N TYR A 94 8.82 -12.79 17.52
CA TYR A 94 7.46 -12.44 17.10
C TYR A 94 6.48 -12.51 18.27
N LEU A 95 6.50 -13.58 19.07
CA LEU A 95 5.64 -13.66 20.25
C LEU A 95 5.93 -12.52 21.24
N HIS A 96 7.21 -12.18 21.46
CA HIS A 96 7.60 -11.04 22.29
C HIS A 96 7.11 -9.69 21.74
N LYS A 97 7.11 -9.51 20.41
CA LYS A 97 6.53 -8.35 19.72
C LYS A 97 4.99 -8.29 19.85
N GLY A 98 4.36 -9.40 20.24
CA GLY A 98 2.95 -9.50 20.59
C GLY A 98 2.06 -10.00 19.46
N TYR A 99 2.59 -10.81 18.54
CA TYR A 99 1.76 -11.65 17.68
C TYR A 99 1.03 -12.71 18.51
N GLY A 100 -0.16 -13.12 18.03
CA GLY A 100 -0.97 -14.16 18.67
C GLY A 100 -0.41 -15.58 18.47
N GLY A 101 0.45 -15.76 17.47
CA GLY A 101 1.16 -17.00 17.22
C GLY A 101 2.32 -16.79 16.25
N ALA A 102 3.17 -17.80 16.12
CA ALA A 102 4.21 -17.87 15.10
C ALA A 102 4.16 -19.22 14.38
N ALA A 103 4.23 -19.20 13.05
CA ALA A 103 4.30 -20.39 12.21
C ALA A 103 5.67 -20.46 11.54
N ILE A 104 6.47 -21.44 11.93
CA ILE A 104 7.74 -21.76 11.28
C ILE A 104 7.44 -22.67 10.08
N VAL A 105 7.85 -22.26 8.89
CA VAL A 105 7.62 -22.97 7.62
C VAL A 105 8.96 -23.36 7.00
N LEU A 106 9.25 -24.66 6.96
CA LEU A 106 10.55 -25.22 6.57
C LEU A 106 10.40 -26.15 5.36
N PRO A 107 11.42 -26.33 4.51
CA PRO A 107 11.38 -27.41 3.53
C PRO A 107 11.35 -28.76 4.23
N ASN A 108 10.80 -29.79 3.58
CA ASN A 108 10.80 -31.15 4.12
C ASN A 108 12.21 -31.70 4.39
N ALA A 109 13.22 -31.22 3.66
CA ALA A 109 14.63 -31.52 3.91
C ALA A 109 15.53 -30.37 3.46
N TYR A 110 16.68 -30.25 4.13
CA TYR A 110 17.85 -29.50 3.68
C TYR A 110 18.91 -30.49 3.20
N SER A 111 19.81 -30.06 2.32
CA SER A 111 21.00 -30.85 1.96
C SER A 111 21.83 -31.24 3.19
N SER A 112 21.81 -30.40 4.22
CA SER A 112 22.51 -30.60 5.50
C SER A 112 21.67 -31.29 6.58
N HIS A 113 20.36 -31.49 6.40
CA HIS A 113 19.50 -32.04 7.45
C HIS A 113 18.16 -32.61 6.91
N GLN A 114 17.88 -33.89 7.20
CA GLN A 114 16.80 -34.64 6.54
C GLN A 114 15.40 -34.41 7.12
N GLN A 115 15.29 -33.99 8.39
CA GLN A 115 13.98 -33.85 9.08
C GLN A 115 13.91 -32.56 9.91
N PRO A 116 14.08 -31.39 9.29
CA PRO A 116 14.16 -30.11 10.00
C PRO A 116 12.92 -29.81 10.86
N GLY A 117 11.71 -30.14 10.40
CA GLY A 117 10.50 -29.92 11.19
C GLY A 117 10.45 -30.72 12.49
N GLN A 118 10.84 -31.99 12.44
CA GLN A 118 10.86 -32.84 13.64
C GLN A 118 11.95 -32.39 14.62
N PHE A 119 13.10 -31.97 14.10
CA PHE A 119 14.16 -31.39 14.92
C PHE A 119 13.72 -30.10 15.61
N VAL A 120 13.07 -29.18 14.88
CA VAL A 120 12.54 -27.94 15.48
C VAL A 120 11.49 -28.25 16.53
N ASP A 121 10.56 -29.16 16.27
CA ASP A 121 9.57 -29.55 17.26
C ASP A 121 10.21 -30.12 18.53
N ALA A 122 11.21 -31.01 18.40
CA ALA A 122 11.96 -31.56 19.53
C ALA A 122 12.68 -30.47 20.33
N VAL A 123 13.33 -29.51 19.66
CA VAL A 123 14.00 -28.38 20.32
C VAL A 123 12.99 -27.49 21.03
N LEU A 124 11.87 -27.15 20.38
CA LEU A 124 10.83 -26.34 21.00
C LEU A 124 10.26 -27.04 22.24
N ASN A 125 9.97 -28.34 22.17
CA ASN A 125 9.50 -29.13 23.31
C ASN A 125 10.52 -29.18 24.47
N ALA A 126 11.81 -29.13 24.18
CA ALA A 126 12.86 -29.12 25.20
C ALA A 126 13.14 -27.73 25.81
N THR A 127 12.90 -26.66 25.04
CA THR A 127 13.37 -25.30 25.39
C THR A 127 12.27 -24.29 25.69
N THR A 128 11.03 -24.53 25.24
CA THR A 128 9.92 -23.60 25.43
C THR A 128 8.63 -24.36 25.73
N SER A 129 7.90 -23.90 26.74
CA SER A 129 6.55 -24.38 27.03
C SER A 129 5.48 -23.68 26.19
N SER A 130 5.84 -22.72 25.33
CA SER A 130 4.87 -21.94 24.56
C SER A 130 4.17 -22.83 23.53
N PRO A 131 2.83 -22.97 23.61
CA PRO A 131 2.07 -23.67 22.59
C PRO A 131 1.77 -22.74 21.39
N ALA A 132 2.14 -21.45 21.44
CA ALA A 132 1.84 -20.47 20.40
C ALA A 132 2.80 -20.52 19.19
N ILE A 133 3.75 -21.46 19.14
CA ILE A 133 4.65 -21.68 18.00
C ILE A 133 4.28 -23.00 17.32
N GLY A 134 3.95 -22.91 16.04
CA GLY A 134 3.64 -24.05 15.17
C GLY A 134 4.77 -24.30 14.19
N VAL A 135 4.88 -25.55 13.73
CA VAL A 135 5.92 -26.00 12.79
C VAL A 135 5.25 -26.70 11.63
N PHE A 136 5.56 -26.23 10.42
CA PHE A 136 5.05 -26.75 9.16
C PHE A 136 6.23 -27.09 8.25
N CYS A 137 6.11 -28.19 7.52
CA CYS A 137 7.06 -28.55 6.48
C CYS A 137 6.40 -28.52 5.11
N TYR A 138 7.16 -28.14 4.07
CA TYR A 138 6.66 -28.10 2.70
C TYR A 138 7.43 -28.97 1.71
N ASP A 139 6.71 -29.46 0.72
CA ASP A 139 7.26 -29.89 -0.57
C ASP A 139 7.37 -28.71 -1.54
N ALA A 140 8.24 -28.84 -2.55
CA ALA A 140 8.47 -27.78 -3.53
C ALA A 140 7.14 -27.26 -4.13
N PRO A 141 6.93 -25.93 -4.19
CA PRO A 141 5.67 -25.35 -4.64
C PRO A 141 5.42 -25.59 -6.14
N ASP A 142 4.14 -25.74 -6.52
CA ASP A 142 3.71 -25.77 -7.92
C ASP A 142 3.30 -24.37 -8.40
N ILE A 143 4.24 -23.65 -8.99
CA ILE A 143 4.02 -22.29 -9.51
C ILE A 143 3.18 -22.24 -10.80
N THR A 144 2.71 -23.38 -11.31
CA THR A 144 1.69 -23.41 -12.38
C THR A 144 0.27 -23.29 -11.84
N SER A 145 0.10 -23.44 -10.52
CA SER A 145 -1.18 -23.32 -9.83
C SER A 145 -1.35 -21.95 -9.17
N PRO A 146 -2.59 -21.39 -9.08
CA PRO A 146 -2.88 -20.25 -8.21
C PRO A 146 -2.76 -20.58 -6.72
N THR A 147 -2.66 -21.86 -6.34
CA THR A 147 -2.44 -22.33 -4.96
C THR A 147 -1.16 -23.18 -4.89
N PRO A 148 0.04 -22.56 -4.90
CA PRO A 148 1.29 -23.30 -5.09
C PRO A 148 1.59 -24.35 -4.03
N PHE A 149 1.11 -24.15 -2.80
CA PHE A 149 1.31 -25.07 -1.68
C PHE A 149 0.11 -25.98 -1.36
N ALA A 150 -0.93 -26.00 -2.21
CA ALA A 150 -2.11 -26.85 -1.99
C ALA A 150 -1.71 -28.33 -1.81
N GLY A 151 -1.98 -28.89 -0.63
CA GLY A 151 -1.63 -30.27 -0.28
C GLY A 151 -0.12 -30.53 -0.14
N ARG A 152 0.70 -29.47 -0.10
CA ARG A 152 2.17 -29.55 0.00
C ARG A 152 2.70 -29.01 1.32
N LEU A 153 1.85 -28.43 2.17
CA LEU A 153 2.19 -28.03 3.54
C LEU A 153 1.64 -29.06 4.55
N ARG A 154 2.52 -29.58 5.40
CA ARG A 154 2.20 -30.53 6.47
C ARG A 154 2.48 -29.92 7.84
N CYS A 155 1.48 -29.93 8.71
CA CYS A 155 1.65 -29.58 10.11
C CYS A 155 2.47 -30.67 10.83
N ILE A 156 3.57 -30.29 11.47
CA ILE A 156 4.37 -31.13 12.36
C ILE A 156 4.00 -30.85 13.81
N ARG A 157 3.85 -29.57 14.14
CA ARG A 157 3.45 -29.07 15.46
C ARG A 157 2.35 -28.04 15.28
N ALA A 158 1.17 -28.31 15.83
CA ALA A 158 0.08 -27.33 15.88
C ALA A 158 0.47 -26.16 16.81
N LEU A 159 -0.10 -24.98 16.55
CA LEU A 159 -0.01 -23.86 17.49
C LEU A 159 -1.36 -23.65 18.19
N ASP A 160 -1.33 -22.96 19.31
CA ASP A 160 -2.52 -22.48 19.99
C ASP A 160 -2.48 -20.95 20.11
N VAL A 161 -3.24 -20.26 19.28
CA VAL A 161 -3.32 -18.79 19.33
C VAL A 161 -4.11 -18.28 20.54
N ALA A 162 -4.90 -19.14 21.19
CA ALA A 162 -5.69 -18.76 22.35
C ALA A 162 -4.82 -18.57 23.60
N SER A 163 -3.65 -19.20 23.65
CA SER A 163 -2.70 -19.08 24.76
C SER A 163 -1.98 -17.71 24.80
N ALA A 164 -2.02 -16.96 23.69
CA ALA A 164 -1.44 -15.62 23.62
C ALA A 164 -2.46 -14.55 24.05
N PRO A 165 -2.02 -13.47 24.73
CA PRO A 165 -2.91 -12.39 25.15
C PRO A 165 -3.62 -11.79 23.93
N ALA A 166 -4.96 -11.78 23.97
CA ALA A 166 -5.78 -11.26 22.88
C ALA A 166 -5.63 -9.74 22.76
N ARG A 167 -5.23 -9.24 21.59
CA ARG A 167 -5.34 -7.81 21.26
C ARG A 167 -6.79 -7.52 20.86
N ARG A 168 -7.46 -6.57 21.54
CA ARG A 168 -8.74 -6.05 21.06
C ARG A 168 -8.52 -5.42 19.69
N ALA A 169 -9.31 -5.80 18.68
CA ALA A 169 -9.25 -5.14 17.39
C ALA A 169 -9.71 -3.68 17.58
N GLY A 170 -8.77 -2.74 17.67
CA GLY A 170 -9.11 -1.33 17.53
C GLY A 170 -9.76 -1.10 16.16
N ALA A 171 -10.57 -0.05 16.01
CA ALA A 171 -11.17 0.29 14.71
C ALA A 171 -10.14 0.45 13.56
N ALA A 172 -8.85 0.64 13.90
CA ALA A 172 -7.71 0.66 12.98
C ALA A 172 -7.01 -0.69 12.74
N ALA A 173 -7.22 -1.71 13.58
CA ALA A 173 -6.70 -3.08 13.41
C ALA A 173 -7.43 -3.83 12.28
N ALA A 174 -8.68 -3.44 11.99
CA ALA A 174 -9.51 -3.95 10.90
C ALA A 174 -9.03 -3.59 9.46
N ARG A 175 -7.81 -3.06 9.27
CA ARG A 175 -7.36 -2.47 8.01
C ARG A 175 -6.45 -3.33 7.12
N ALA A 176 -5.93 -4.46 7.60
CA ALA A 176 -5.11 -5.32 6.76
C ALA A 176 -6.04 -6.13 5.84
N SER A 177 -6.16 -5.70 4.58
CA SER A 177 -7.14 -6.24 3.64
C SER A 177 -6.52 -7.11 2.56
N THR A 178 -5.20 -7.12 2.37
CA THR A 178 -4.52 -7.80 1.23
C THR A 178 -3.10 -8.21 1.59
N GLN A 179 -2.53 -9.19 0.87
CA GLN A 179 -1.10 -9.54 0.93
C GLN A 179 -0.19 -8.49 0.27
N TRP A 180 -0.69 -7.72 -0.69
CA TRP A 180 0.07 -6.65 -1.34
C TRP A 180 -0.24 -5.26 -0.77
N VAL A 181 0.67 -4.33 -1.04
CA VAL A 181 0.49 -2.93 -0.65
C VAL A 181 -0.65 -2.30 -1.43
N HIS A 182 -1.55 -1.64 -0.73
CA HIS A 182 -2.53 -0.79 -1.40
C HIS A 182 -1.90 0.57 -1.71
N MET A 183 -1.70 0.91 -2.98
CA MET A 183 -1.31 2.27 -3.39
C MET A 183 -2.55 3.05 -3.83
N ARG A 184 -2.52 4.38 -3.69
CA ARG A 184 -3.61 5.25 -4.16
C ARG A 184 -3.32 5.74 -5.57
N GLU A 185 -4.39 5.95 -6.34
CA GLU A 185 -4.34 6.51 -7.68
C GLU A 185 -4.33 8.05 -7.60
N GLY A 186 -3.50 8.71 -8.42
CA GLY A 186 -3.76 10.10 -8.79
C GLY A 186 -2.77 11.18 -8.35
N SER A 187 -1.65 10.83 -7.71
CA SER A 187 -0.61 11.84 -7.36
C SER A 187 0.82 11.27 -7.18
N THR A 188 1.04 10.00 -7.48
CA THR A 188 2.25 9.23 -7.16
C THR A 188 3.13 9.02 -8.39
N THR A 189 3.80 10.08 -8.85
CA THR A 189 4.80 9.94 -9.92
C THR A 189 6.15 9.53 -9.37
N ARG A 190 6.97 8.88 -10.20
CA ARG A 190 8.36 8.52 -9.85
C ARG A 190 9.18 9.74 -9.44
N ASP A 191 8.98 10.86 -10.13
CA ASP A 191 9.65 12.12 -9.80
C ASP A 191 9.13 12.70 -8.48
N GLY A 192 7.83 12.61 -8.19
CA GLY A 192 7.27 12.97 -6.89
C GLY A 192 7.96 12.24 -5.73
N PHE A 193 8.15 10.92 -5.85
CA PHE A 193 8.90 10.14 -4.87
C PHE A 193 10.36 10.60 -4.73
N PHE A 194 11.02 10.85 -5.85
CA PHE A 194 12.41 11.31 -5.85
C PHE A 194 12.53 12.68 -5.17
N ARG A 195 11.67 13.65 -5.51
CA ARG A 195 11.69 15.00 -4.92
C ARG A 195 11.34 15.00 -3.44
N PHE A 196 10.44 14.13 -2.99
CA PHE A 196 10.20 13.93 -1.57
C PHE A 196 11.47 13.43 -0.86
N LEU A 197 12.13 12.40 -1.40
CA LEU A 197 13.37 11.89 -0.81
C LEU A 197 14.50 12.94 -0.83
N GLN A 198 14.55 13.82 -1.85
CA GLN A 198 15.46 14.96 -1.87
C GLN A 198 15.15 16.00 -0.77
N ALA A 199 13.88 16.23 -0.46
CA ALA A 199 13.50 17.07 0.69
C ALA A 199 13.92 16.39 2.00
N ALA A 200 13.64 15.10 2.15
CA ALA A 200 14.00 14.32 3.34
C ALA A 200 15.51 14.29 3.61
N LYS A 201 16.34 14.12 2.56
CA LYS A 201 17.82 14.15 2.67
C LYS A 201 18.38 15.49 3.14
N ARG A 202 17.66 16.59 2.92
CA ARG A 202 18.14 17.95 3.21
C ARG A 202 17.76 18.45 4.60
N ILE A 203 16.75 17.86 5.22
CA ILE A 203 16.21 18.32 6.49
C ILE A 203 16.73 17.42 7.61
N SER A 204 17.54 18.00 8.49
CA SER A 204 17.94 17.37 9.74
C SER A 204 16.95 17.74 10.86
N ALA A 205 16.83 16.89 11.88
CA ALA A 205 15.95 17.12 13.03
C ALA A 205 16.19 18.48 13.74
N GLY A 206 17.37 19.10 13.57
CA GLY A 206 17.73 20.41 14.14
C GLY A 206 17.61 21.64 13.22
N ASP A 207 17.34 21.49 11.92
CA ASP A 207 17.36 22.63 10.99
C ASP A 207 16.13 23.54 11.13
N PRO A 208 16.27 24.87 11.17
CA PRO A 208 15.10 25.74 11.17
C PRO A 208 14.27 25.55 9.88
N PRO A 209 12.93 25.59 9.95
CA PRO A 209 12.09 25.51 8.76
C PRO A 209 12.45 26.61 7.76
N ARG A 210 12.54 26.26 6.48
CA ARG A 210 12.79 27.24 5.44
C ARG A 210 11.58 28.16 5.29
N ALA A 211 11.83 29.47 5.13
CA ALA A 211 10.76 30.44 4.93
C ALA A 211 10.05 30.19 3.59
N VAL A 212 8.73 30.00 3.65
CA VAL A 212 7.88 29.83 2.46
C VAL A 212 7.42 31.19 1.96
N VAL A 213 7.70 31.48 0.68
CA VAL A 213 7.23 32.70 0.01
C VAL A 213 5.84 32.46 -0.57
N LEU A 214 4.83 33.07 0.05
CA LEU A 214 3.43 33.02 -0.39
C LEU A 214 2.98 34.41 -0.86
N PRO A 215 2.08 34.51 -1.86
CA PRO A 215 1.40 35.75 -2.20
C PRO A 215 0.74 36.38 -0.96
N LYS A 216 0.78 37.71 -0.87
CA LYS A 216 0.27 38.44 0.31
C LYS A 216 -1.22 38.19 0.50
N GLU A 217 -1.96 38.14 -0.59
CA GLU A 217 -3.40 37.92 -0.65
C GLU A 217 -3.75 36.50 -0.17
N LEU A 218 -2.97 35.50 -0.59
CA LEU A 218 -3.12 34.12 -0.13
C LEU A 218 -2.85 34.01 1.37
N ARG A 219 -1.80 34.69 1.87
CA ARG A 219 -1.45 34.72 3.29
C ARG A 219 -2.56 35.37 4.12
N ALA A 220 -3.10 36.48 3.63
CA ALA A 220 -4.21 37.18 4.28
C ALA A 220 -5.49 36.32 4.30
N ALA A 221 -5.82 35.65 3.19
CA ALA A 221 -6.97 34.76 3.11
C ALA A 221 -6.82 33.55 4.04
N ALA A 222 -5.66 32.91 4.08
CA ALA A 222 -5.38 31.82 5.01
C ALA A 222 -5.55 32.27 6.48
N GLY A 223 -5.04 33.46 6.83
CA GLY A 223 -5.17 34.01 8.19
C GLY A 223 -6.60 34.37 8.59
N ARG A 224 -7.48 34.70 7.63
CA ARG A 224 -8.93 34.89 7.91
C ARG A 224 -9.64 33.56 8.14
N LEU A 225 -9.25 32.51 7.42
CA LEU A 225 -9.85 31.18 7.52
C LEU A 225 -9.38 30.40 8.75
N ASP A 226 -8.13 30.59 9.17
CA ASP A 226 -7.51 29.83 10.25
C ASP A 226 -6.41 30.66 10.94
N GLY A 227 -6.35 30.59 12.27
CA GLY A 227 -5.39 31.36 13.07
C GLY A 227 -3.97 30.77 13.12
N ARG A 228 -3.74 29.59 12.54
CA ARG A 228 -2.41 28.98 12.46
C ARG A 228 -1.53 29.69 11.43
N PRO A 229 -0.20 29.47 11.47
CA PRO A 229 0.68 29.95 10.42
C PRO A 229 0.19 29.45 9.04
N PRO A 230 0.05 30.34 8.03
CA PRO A 230 -0.53 30.01 6.73
C PRO A 230 0.10 28.79 6.06
N GLU A 231 1.41 28.61 6.16
CA GLU A 231 2.10 27.45 5.60
C GLU A 231 1.72 26.12 6.27
N TRP A 232 1.31 26.12 7.54
CA TRP A 232 0.78 24.93 8.22
C TRP A 232 -0.62 24.60 7.72
N TYR A 233 -1.47 25.62 7.62
CA TYR A 233 -2.85 25.47 7.16
C TYR A 233 -2.92 24.97 5.71
N LEU A 234 -2.15 25.61 4.81
CA LEU A 234 -2.13 25.30 3.37
C LEU A 234 -1.50 23.94 3.05
N SER A 235 -0.52 23.50 3.85
CA SER A 235 0.08 22.15 3.71
C SER A 235 -0.72 21.05 4.41
N ASN A 236 -1.80 21.42 5.11
CA ASN A 236 -2.61 20.54 5.95
C ASN A 236 -1.76 19.78 6.99
N THR A 237 -0.90 20.52 7.70
CA THR A 237 -0.10 20.02 8.82
C THR A 237 -0.53 20.65 10.14
N THR A 238 -0.36 19.90 11.23
CA THR A 238 -0.78 20.31 12.59
C THR A 238 0.35 20.29 13.60
N ASP A 239 1.52 19.77 13.22
CA ASP A 239 2.66 19.57 14.10
C ASP A 239 3.97 19.92 13.40
N ASP A 240 5.05 19.91 14.18
CA ASP A 240 6.41 20.14 13.72
C ASP A 240 7.27 18.87 13.76
N SER A 241 6.63 17.70 13.65
CA SER A 241 7.36 16.44 13.49
C SER A 241 8.27 16.49 12.25
N LEU A 242 9.33 15.69 12.25
CA LEU A 242 10.27 15.63 11.13
C LEU A 242 9.54 15.33 9.81
N LEU A 243 8.61 14.37 9.80
CA LEU A 243 7.79 14.05 8.63
C LEU A 243 6.95 15.26 8.16
N SER A 244 6.31 16.00 9.07
CA SER A 244 5.54 17.19 8.70
C SER A 244 6.44 18.32 8.16
N ARG A 245 7.67 18.45 8.66
CA ARG A 245 8.67 19.40 8.13
C ARG A 245 9.12 19.01 6.72
N ILE A 246 9.45 17.74 6.50
CA ILE A 246 9.79 17.19 5.18
C ILE A 246 8.64 17.39 4.19
N TRP A 247 7.42 17.08 4.60
CA TRP A 247 6.23 17.27 3.79
C TRP A 247 6.04 18.73 3.37
N ARG A 248 6.20 19.69 4.28
CA ARG A 248 6.09 21.12 3.96
C ARG A 248 7.14 21.57 2.94
N GLU A 249 8.40 21.17 3.12
CA GLU A 249 9.46 21.50 2.16
C GLU A 249 9.13 20.90 0.78
N PHE A 250 8.77 19.63 0.73
CA PHE A 250 8.35 18.97 -0.50
C PHE A 250 7.17 19.71 -1.17
N TRP A 251 6.12 19.98 -0.41
CA TRP A 251 4.90 20.61 -0.91
C TRP A 251 5.17 21.99 -1.50
N PHE A 252 5.84 22.88 -0.77
CA PHE A 252 6.04 24.25 -1.22
C PHE A 252 7.18 24.43 -2.23
N GLU A 253 8.18 23.54 -2.24
CA GLU A 253 9.28 23.66 -3.21
C GLU A 253 8.94 23.03 -4.57
N TRP A 254 8.16 21.94 -4.58
CA TRP A 254 7.96 21.11 -5.76
C TRP A 254 6.52 21.09 -6.29
N ILE A 255 5.52 21.17 -5.42
CA ILE A 255 4.11 21.07 -5.83
C ILE A 255 3.45 22.46 -5.90
N PHE A 256 3.31 23.11 -4.75
CA PHE A 256 2.67 24.40 -4.56
C PHE A 256 3.72 25.51 -4.57
N THR A 257 4.40 25.65 -5.71
CA THR A 257 5.41 26.67 -5.95
C THR A 257 4.79 28.07 -5.98
N SER A 258 5.63 29.12 -5.99
CA SER A 258 5.17 30.50 -6.15
C SER A 258 4.30 30.72 -7.40
N ASP A 259 4.62 30.04 -8.50
CA ASP A 259 3.86 30.15 -9.74
C ASP A 259 2.51 29.43 -9.63
N VAL A 260 2.48 28.25 -8.99
CA VAL A 260 1.25 27.52 -8.72
C VAL A 260 0.38 28.25 -7.69
N ALA A 261 0.98 28.97 -6.74
CA ALA A 261 0.27 29.77 -5.75
C ALA A 261 -0.40 31.03 -6.34
N ARG A 262 -0.02 31.45 -7.55
CA ARG A 262 -0.73 32.51 -8.28
C ARG A 262 -2.11 32.02 -8.69
N LEU A 263 -3.16 32.67 -8.21
CA LEU A 263 -4.55 32.26 -8.46
C LEU A 263 -5.02 32.57 -9.89
N PHE A 264 -4.82 33.80 -10.36
CA PHE A 264 -5.22 34.22 -11.70
C PHE A 264 -4.25 35.25 -12.28
N GLY A 265 -4.23 35.33 -13.61
CA GLY A 265 -3.74 36.49 -14.35
C GLY A 265 -4.92 37.40 -14.70
N LYS A 266 -4.71 38.72 -14.63
CA LYS A 266 -5.72 39.74 -14.96
C LYS A 266 -5.28 40.52 -16.20
N SER A 267 -6.16 40.64 -17.18
CA SER A 267 -5.96 41.43 -18.39
C SER A 267 -7.17 42.34 -18.59
N GLY A 268 -7.04 43.61 -18.22
CA GLY A 268 -8.19 44.52 -18.12
C GLY A 268 -9.16 44.04 -17.03
N ALA A 269 -10.43 43.84 -17.40
CA ALA A 269 -11.47 43.32 -16.52
C ALA A 269 -11.55 41.78 -16.49
N THR A 270 -10.76 41.08 -17.32
CA THR A 270 -10.88 39.63 -17.50
C THR A 270 -9.82 38.87 -16.69
N TYR A 271 -10.28 37.89 -15.92
CA TYR A 271 -9.48 36.92 -15.17
C TYR A 271 -9.27 35.63 -15.96
N LYS A 272 -8.09 35.04 -15.84
CA LYS A 272 -7.76 33.73 -16.42
C LYS A 272 -6.83 32.93 -15.53
N ALA A 273 -6.89 31.61 -15.61
CA ALA A 273 -5.91 30.75 -14.96
C ALA A 273 -4.49 31.02 -15.52
N PRO A 274 -3.43 31.04 -14.69
CA PRO A 274 -2.08 31.37 -15.15
C PRO A 274 -1.42 30.31 -16.06
N GLY A 275 -1.90 29.07 -16.04
CA GLY A 275 -1.29 27.94 -16.74
C GLY A 275 0.01 27.45 -16.09
N ALA A 276 0.15 27.57 -14.76
CA ALA A 276 1.38 27.20 -14.07
C ALA A 276 1.60 25.68 -13.99
N PHE A 277 2.86 25.29 -13.88
CA PHE A 277 3.29 23.90 -13.73
C PHE A 277 3.97 23.71 -12.36
N CYS A 278 3.78 22.53 -11.78
CA CYS A 278 4.58 22.05 -10.65
C CYS A 278 6.02 21.76 -11.14
N LYS A 279 6.96 21.52 -10.22
CA LYS A 279 8.31 21.01 -10.56
C LYS A 279 8.40 19.48 -10.54
N ILE A 280 7.27 18.81 -10.77
CA ILE A 280 7.18 17.35 -10.82
C ILE A 280 7.01 16.88 -12.26
N ALA A 281 7.96 16.10 -12.75
CA ALA A 281 7.85 15.45 -14.05
C ALA A 281 6.73 14.41 -14.05
N ARG A 282 6.03 14.31 -15.19
CA ARG A 282 5.04 13.26 -15.46
C ARG A 282 5.77 11.97 -15.83
N ASP A 283 5.18 10.84 -15.45
CA ASP A 283 5.77 9.52 -15.71
C ASP A 283 5.82 9.16 -17.20
N ASP A 284 4.95 9.75 -18.03
CA ASP A 284 4.91 9.58 -19.49
C ASP A 284 5.92 10.45 -20.25
N ALA A 285 6.77 11.18 -19.52
CA ALA A 285 7.74 12.14 -20.06
C ALA A 285 7.11 13.29 -20.89
N SER A 286 5.80 13.52 -20.81
CA SER A 286 5.11 14.62 -21.52
C SER A 286 5.35 16.01 -20.93
N GLY A 287 6.29 16.13 -19.99
CA GLY A 287 6.67 17.37 -19.33
C GLY A 287 6.32 17.40 -17.84
N LEU A 288 6.04 18.59 -17.33
CA LEU A 288 5.73 18.81 -15.92
C LEU A 288 4.24 18.64 -15.62
N SER A 289 3.94 18.29 -14.38
CA SER A 289 2.58 18.14 -13.86
C SER A 289 1.94 19.51 -13.65
N GLN A 290 0.62 19.59 -13.81
CA GLN A 290 -0.17 20.75 -13.42
C GLN A 290 -1.14 20.35 -12.32
N ILE A 291 -1.42 21.28 -11.42
CA ILE A 291 -2.35 21.11 -10.31
C ILE A 291 -3.19 22.37 -10.18
N PHE A 292 -4.47 22.20 -9.83
CA PHE A 292 -5.49 23.25 -9.77
C PHE A 292 -5.89 23.90 -11.11
N GLU A 293 -5.16 23.63 -12.20
CA GLU A 293 -5.39 24.15 -13.56
C GLU A 293 -4.98 23.17 -14.66
N GLY A 294 -5.17 23.55 -15.92
CA GLY A 294 -4.84 22.75 -17.11
C GLY A 294 -6.00 21.91 -17.65
N ARG A 295 -7.18 22.02 -17.03
CA ARG A 295 -8.44 21.44 -17.52
C ARG A 295 -9.48 22.54 -17.59
N SER A 296 -10.39 22.47 -18.57
CA SER A 296 -11.49 23.44 -18.69
C SER A 296 -12.35 23.55 -17.42
N ASN A 297 -12.35 22.51 -16.59
CA ASN A 297 -13.02 22.45 -15.30
C ASN A 297 -12.02 22.38 -14.11
N GLY A 298 -10.82 22.93 -14.22
CA GLY A 298 -9.89 23.06 -13.11
C GLY A 298 -10.41 24.03 -12.03
N LEU A 299 -9.74 24.07 -10.88
CA LEU A 299 -10.14 24.93 -9.76
C LEU A 299 -9.98 26.40 -10.15
N LYS A 300 -8.80 26.78 -10.66
CA LYS A 300 -8.47 28.16 -11.03
C LYS A 300 -9.31 28.65 -12.20
N GLU A 301 -9.56 27.81 -13.20
CA GLU A 301 -10.42 28.15 -14.34
C GLU A 301 -11.84 28.46 -13.88
N SER A 302 -12.37 27.68 -12.95
CA SER A 302 -13.71 27.94 -12.42
C SER A 302 -13.76 29.17 -11.51
N ILE A 303 -12.75 29.41 -10.67
CA ILE A 303 -12.67 30.65 -9.90
C ILE A 303 -12.59 31.87 -10.82
N ALA A 304 -11.78 31.80 -11.89
CA ALA A 304 -11.70 32.87 -12.88
C ALA A 304 -13.04 33.10 -13.59
N ALA A 305 -13.81 32.04 -13.87
CA ALA A 305 -15.14 32.16 -14.46
C ALA A 305 -16.13 32.87 -13.52
N GLU A 306 -16.16 32.53 -12.24
CA GLU A 306 -17.01 33.18 -11.23
C GLU A 306 -16.64 34.67 -11.03
N LEU A 307 -15.33 34.99 -11.04
CA LEU A 307 -14.84 36.37 -10.99
C LEU A 307 -15.26 37.16 -12.24
N ASN A 308 -15.14 36.58 -13.43
CA ASN A 308 -15.57 37.22 -14.68
C ASN A 308 -17.09 37.43 -14.74
N ALA A 309 -17.86 36.55 -14.10
CA ALA A 309 -19.31 36.69 -13.96
C ALA A 309 -19.71 37.72 -12.88
N GLY A 310 -18.75 38.24 -12.10
CA GLY A 310 -19.03 39.11 -10.96
C GLY A 310 -19.76 38.41 -9.81
N ALA A 311 -19.77 37.08 -9.79
CA ALA A 311 -20.47 36.29 -8.78
C ALA A 311 -19.72 36.22 -7.44
N ILE A 312 -18.41 36.43 -7.47
CA ILE A 312 -17.54 36.49 -6.29
C ILE A 312 -16.57 37.67 -6.41
N SER A 313 -16.10 38.16 -5.28
CA SER A 313 -15.03 39.15 -5.16
C SER A 313 -13.64 38.52 -5.17
N GLU A 314 -12.58 39.31 -5.41
CA GLU A 314 -11.20 38.81 -5.34
C GLU A 314 -10.84 38.21 -3.96
N PRO A 315 -11.21 38.81 -2.80
CA PRO A 315 -10.99 38.20 -1.50
C PRO A 315 -11.67 36.83 -1.31
N GLU A 316 -12.92 36.68 -1.76
CA GLU A 316 -13.66 35.42 -1.71
C GLU A 316 -13.00 34.37 -2.63
N ALA A 317 -12.52 34.78 -3.81
CA ALA A 317 -11.80 33.90 -4.73
C ALA A 317 -10.54 33.30 -4.09
N TRP A 318 -9.80 34.07 -3.29
CA TRP A 318 -8.66 33.54 -2.54
C TRP A 318 -9.06 32.53 -1.46
N GLU A 319 -10.19 32.73 -0.80
CA GLU A 319 -10.69 31.77 0.20
C GLU A 319 -11.14 30.46 -0.48
N LEU A 320 -11.88 30.57 -1.59
CA LEU A 320 -12.29 29.43 -2.41
C LEU A 320 -11.10 28.68 -3.04
N PHE A 321 -10.00 29.37 -3.35
CA PHE A 321 -8.79 28.70 -3.80
C PHE A 321 -8.22 27.80 -2.69
N ILE A 322 -8.27 28.26 -1.44
CA ILE A 322 -7.75 27.50 -0.28
C ILE A 322 -8.67 26.34 0.08
N THR A 323 -9.98 26.58 0.16
CA THR A 323 -10.98 25.63 0.68
C THR A 323 -11.57 24.74 -0.41
N GLY A 324 -11.63 25.23 -1.65
CA GLY A 324 -12.37 24.59 -2.73
C GLY A 324 -13.86 24.96 -2.70
N PHE A 325 -14.65 24.32 -3.55
CA PHE A 325 -16.11 24.47 -3.49
C PHE A 325 -16.88 23.28 -4.03
N ALA A 326 -18.09 23.13 -3.51
CA ALA A 326 -19.03 22.11 -3.91
C ALA A 326 -19.64 22.42 -5.27
N VAL A 327 -19.82 21.39 -6.09
CA VAL A 327 -20.52 21.50 -7.37
C VAL A 327 -21.71 20.55 -7.32
N PRO A 328 -22.97 21.05 -7.34
CA PRO A 328 -24.15 20.19 -7.24
C PRO A 328 -24.15 19.06 -8.28
N GLY A 329 -24.37 17.83 -7.83
CA GLY A 329 -24.39 16.64 -8.67
C GLY A 329 -23.03 16.24 -9.26
N LYS A 330 -21.92 16.89 -8.86
CA LYS A 330 -20.56 16.58 -9.31
C LYS A 330 -19.62 16.46 -8.12
N GLN A 331 -18.41 15.96 -8.37
CA GLN A 331 -17.37 15.92 -7.35
C GLN A 331 -16.94 17.36 -6.99
N ASN A 332 -16.81 17.63 -5.69
CA ASN A 332 -16.30 18.90 -5.19
C ASN A 332 -14.92 19.20 -5.78
N LYS A 333 -14.66 20.47 -6.06
CA LYS A 333 -13.33 20.94 -6.45
C LYS A 333 -12.52 21.13 -5.19
N GLN A 334 -11.50 20.29 -5.01
CA GLN A 334 -10.59 20.37 -3.87
C GLN A 334 -9.77 21.65 -3.92
N GLY A 335 -9.80 22.43 -2.84
CA GLY A 335 -8.90 23.57 -2.64
C GLY A 335 -7.47 23.15 -2.31
N VAL A 336 -6.58 24.13 -2.15
CA VAL A 336 -5.17 23.90 -1.81
C VAL A 336 -5.01 22.98 -0.60
N ARG A 337 -5.78 23.22 0.47
CA ARG A 337 -5.66 22.46 1.73
C ARG A 337 -6.09 21.00 1.59
N GLU A 338 -7.21 20.74 0.94
CA GLU A 338 -7.70 19.37 0.73
C GLU A 338 -6.78 18.60 -0.23
N ARG A 339 -6.27 19.29 -1.25
CA ARG A 339 -5.35 18.69 -2.20
C ARG A 339 -4.01 18.37 -1.56
N ALA A 340 -3.48 19.23 -0.68
CA ALA A 340 -2.28 18.94 0.10
C ALA A 340 -2.45 17.67 0.94
N HIS A 341 -3.59 17.52 1.62
CA HIS A 341 -3.88 16.29 2.38
C HIS A 341 -3.95 15.05 1.50
N SER A 342 -4.71 15.12 0.39
CA SER A 342 -4.80 14.00 -0.54
C SER A 342 -3.43 13.59 -1.08
N TYR A 343 -2.60 14.56 -1.45
CA TYR A 343 -1.28 14.31 -2.03
C TYR A 343 -0.32 13.73 -0.97
N ARG A 344 -0.40 14.22 0.28
CA ARG A 344 0.35 13.66 1.42
C ARG A 344 -0.02 12.21 1.67
N GLU A 345 -1.32 11.92 1.72
CA GLU A 345 -1.81 10.55 1.91
C GLU A 345 -1.34 9.62 0.79
N ASP A 346 -1.21 10.12 -0.44
CA ASP A 346 -0.72 9.34 -1.59
C ASP A 346 0.80 9.07 -1.47
N VAL A 347 1.61 10.10 -1.23
CA VAL A 347 3.09 10.02 -1.19
C VAL A 347 3.59 9.31 0.06
N ASP A 348 3.18 9.77 1.26
CA ASP A 348 3.63 9.19 2.53
C ASP A 348 3.24 7.70 2.60
N SER A 349 2.02 7.39 2.16
CA SER A 349 1.55 6.01 2.16
C SER A 349 2.32 5.15 1.17
N ALA A 350 2.62 5.65 -0.03
CA ALA A 350 3.40 4.92 -1.02
C ALA A 350 4.84 4.67 -0.55
N LEU A 351 5.56 5.74 -0.17
CA LEU A 351 6.96 5.65 0.26
C LEU A 351 7.10 4.79 1.51
N GLY A 352 6.22 4.95 2.49
CA GLY A 352 6.21 4.13 3.69
C GLY A 352 5.90 2.67 3.35
N LYS A 353 4.93 2.38 2.47
CA LYS A 353 4.58 0.99 2.08
C LYS A 353 5.65 0.29 1.27
N LEU A 354 6.42 1.03 0.47
CA LEU A 354 7.57 0.53 -0.27
C LEU A 354 8.84 0.47 0.58
N GLU A 355 8.75 0.84 1.86
CA GLU A 355 9.86 0.89 2.82
C GLU A 355 10.99 1.80 2.32
N TRP A 356 10.64 2.89 1.64
CA TRP A 356 11.61 3.91 1.20
C TRP A 356 11.83 5.00 2.24
N ILE A 357 10.87 5.16 3.15
CA ILE A 357 11.00 6.03 4.33
C ILE A 357 10.62 5.26 5.60
N ASP A 358 11.19 5.67 6.73
CA ASP A 358 10.80 5.19 8.06
C ASP A 358 9.58 5.95 8.62
N ALA A 359 9.24 5.69 9.88
CA ALA A 359 8.10 6.32 10.55
C ALA A 359 8.25 7.85 10.73
N ASP A 360 9.48 8.36 10.76
CA ASP A 360 9.78 9.79 10.90
C ASP A 360 9.93 10.49 9.55
N GLY A 361 9.81 9.74 8.45
CA GLY A 361 9.91 10.24 7.08
C GLY A 361 11.32 10.25 6.50
N MET A 362 12.30 9.71 7.22
CA MET A 362 13.68 9.67 6.75
C MET A 362 13.89 8.55 5.75
N PRO A 363 14.73 8.74 4.71
CA PRO A 363 14.99 7.68 3.75
C PRO A 363 15.61 6.46 4.44
N THR A 364 15.09 5.27 4.14
CA THR A 364 15.75 4.01 4.48
C THR A 364 16.87 3.71 3.48
N ASP A 365 17.60 2.61 3.64
CA ASP A 365 18.55 2.13 2.63
C ASP A 365 17.92 2.01 1.23
N ARG A 366 16.64 1.60 1.15
CA ARG A 366 15.92 1.50 -0.13
C ARG A 366 15.60 2.87 -0.71
N GLY A 367 15.23 3.83 0.13
CA GLY A 367 14.99 5.22 -0.28
C GLY A 367 16.26 5.92 -0.74
N TYR A 368 17.36 5.79 0.03
CA TYR A 368 18.68 6.30 -0.34
C TYR A 368 19.15 5.72 -1.67
N ARG A 369 18.97 4.40 -1.87
CA ARG A 369 19.35 3.75 -3.12
C ARG A 369 18.56 4.27 -4.32
N TYR A 370 17.24 4.47 -4.21
CA TYR A 370 16.45 5.08 -5.27
C TYR A 370 16.93 6.51 -5.59
N SER A 371 17.10 7.33 -4.55
CA SER A 371 17.61 8.70 -4.70
C SER A 371 18.97 8.73 -5.40
N ALA A 372 19.90 7.86 -5.03
CA ALA A 372 21.22 7.76 -5.65
C ALA A 372 21.15 7.31 -7.12
N ILE A 373 20.24 6.39 -7.46
CA ILE A 373 20.01 5.96 -8.86
C ILE A 373 19.51 7.16 -9.68
N CYS A 374 18.49 7.88 -9.19
CA CYS A 374 17.98 9.06 -9.87
C CYS A 374 19.06 10.14 -10.06
N GLU A 375 19.87 10.41 -9.04
CA GLU A 375 20.96 11.40 -9.12
C GLU A 375 22.05 10.99 -10.12
N ARG A 376 22.37 9.69 -10.21
CA ARG A 376 23.43 9.17 -11.09
C ARG A 376 23.01 9.01 -12.56
N PHE A 377 21.75 8.64 -12.82
CA PHE A 377 21.31 8.20 -14.14
C PHE A 377 20.36 9.18 -14.85
N GLY A 378 20.30 10.44 -14.41
CA GLY A 378 19.54 11.48 -15.11
C GLY A 378 18.08 11.61 -14.68
N GLY A 379 17.76 11.21 -13.45
CA GLY A 379 16.47 11.43 -12.79
C GLY A 379 15.56 10.21 -12.74
N ALA A 380 14.34 10.45 -12.26
CA ALA A 380 13.34 9.43 -11.97
C ALA A 380 12.72 8.75 -13.21
N GLY A 381 12.95 9.31 -14.40
CA GLY A 381 12.54 8.71 -15.69
C GLY A 381 13.59 7.78 -16.31
N SER A 382 14.78 7.66 -15.72
CA SER A 382 15.84 6.79 -16.25
C SER A 382 15.44 5.31 -16.18
N VAL A 383 15.95 4.50 -17.11
CA VAL A 383 15.70 3.04 -17.14
C VAL A 383 16.05 2.41 -15.79
N ALA A 384 17.19 2.79 -15.21
CA ALA A 384 17.63 2.29 -13.90
C ALA A 384 16.66 2.66 -12.76
N ALA A 385 16.11 3.89 -12.77
CA ALA A 385 15.12 4.31 -11.78
C ALA A 385 13.80 3.53 -11.94
N VAL A 386 13.33 3.35 -13.17
CA VAL A 386 12.12 2.58 -13.49
C VAL A 386 12.27 1.12 -13.06
N ASP A 387 13.40 0.48 -13.39
CA ASP A 387 13.68 -0.91 -13.00
C ASP A 387 13.81 -1.06 -11.48
N TYR A 388 14.34 -0.07 -10.79
CA TYR A 388 14.36 -0.07 -9.33
C TYR A 388 12.95 0.00 -8.72
N VAL A 389 12.07 0.85 -9.28
CA VAL A 389 10.67 0.93 -8.82
C VAL A 389 9.96 -0.39 -9.09
N ARG A 390 10.12 -0.99 -10.28
CA ARG A 390 9.59 -2.33 -10.61
C ARG A 390 10.02 -3.38 -9.60
N ALA A 391 11.32 -3.46 -9.33
CA ALA A 391 11.87 -4.42 -8.37
C ALA A 391 11.28 -4.21 -6.96
N THR A 392 11.13 -2.96 -6.54
CA THR A 392 10.55 -2.61 -5.23
C THR A 392 9.07 -2.96 -5.16
N LEU A 393 8.28 -2.68 -6.20
CA LEU A 393 6.86 -3.04 -6.26
C LEU A 393 6.68 -4.56 -6.10
N LEU A 394 7.50 -5.35 -6.79
CA LEU A 394 7.44 -6.80 -6.65
C LEU A 394 7.88 -7.30 -5.26
N GLN A 395 8.95 -6.72 -4.70
CA GLN A 395 9.55 -7.20 -3.43
C GLN A 395 8.88 -6.61 -2.20
N ALA A 396 8.97 -5.29 -2.02
CA ALA A 396 8.42 -4.56 -0.86
C ALA A 396 6.90 -4.36 -0.98
N GLY A 397 6.42 -4.21 -2.21
CA GLY A 397 5.01 -4.07 -2.51
C GLY A 397 4.24 -5.39 -2.51
N HIS A 398 4.95 -6.53 -2.51
CA HIS A 398 4.38 -7.87 -2.67
C HIS A 398 3.49 -8.00 -3.92
N TYR A 399 3.71 -7.19 -4.96
CA TYR A 399 2.94 -7.32 -6.21
C TYR A 399 3.30 -8.59 -7.00
N GLY A 400 4.39 -9.28 -6.66
CA GLY A 400 4.75 -10.56 -7.28
C GLY A 400 3.68 -11.64 -7.07
N SER A 401 3.17 -11.79 -5.84
CA SER A 401 2.09 -12.74 -5.54
C SER A 401 0.76 -12.29 -6.16
N PHE A 402 0.44 -10.99 -6.15
CA PHE A 402 -0.74 -10.45 -6.84
C PHE A 402 -0.75 -10.77 -8.33
N ILE A 403 0.35 -10.50 -9.05
CA ILE A 403 0.47 -10.78 -10.48
C ILE A 403 0.33 -12.28 -10.74
N HIS A 404 0.96 -13.13 -9.90
CA HIS A 404 0.83 -14.57 -9.99
C HIS A 404 -0.63 -15.03 -9.91
N TYR A 405 -1.38 -14.55 -8.90
CA TYR A 405 -2.77 -14.93 -8.73
C TYR A 405 -3.63 -14.46 -9.91
N VAL A 406 -3.51 -13.19 -10.34
CA VAL A 406 -4.24 -12.69 -11.52
C VAL A 406 -3.92 -13.55 -12.74
N HIS A 407 -2.64 -13.79 -13.02
CA HIS A 407 -2.19 -14.55 -14.18
C HIS A 407 -2.73 -15.99 -14.16
N ARG A 408 -2.52 -16.74 -13.06
CA ARG A 408 -2.91 -18.15 -12.97
C ARG A 408 -4.41 -18.37 -12.91
N LEU A 409 -5.17 -17.48 -12.28
CA LEU A 409 -6.63 -17.53 -12.32
C LEU A 409 -7.14 -17.23 -13.74
N SER A 410 -6.57 -16.22 -14.41
CA SER A 410 -6.93 -15.89 -15.80
C SER A 410 -6.63 -17.05 -16.75
N GLU A 411 -5.44 -17.61 -16.67
CA GLU A 411 -5.01 -18.75 -17.48
C GLU A 411 -5.97 -19.93 -17.30
N ARG A 412 -6.36 -20.25 -16.07
CA ARG A 412 -7.35 -21.29 -15.78
C ARG A 412 -8.71 -21.00 -16.42
N ILE A 413 -9.21 -19.78 -16.29
CA ILE A 413 -10.53 -19.39 -16.82
C ILE A 413 -10.52 -19.46 -18.35
N PHE A 414 -9.57 -18.81 -19.01
CA PHE A 414 -9.54 -18.70 -20.48
C PHE A 414 -9.05 -19.97 -21.18
N SER A 415 -8.34 -20.86 -20.48
CA SER A 415 -8.06 -22.20 -21.00
C SER A 415 -9.29 -23.10 -21.02
N ALA A 416 -10.23 -22.88 -20.08
CA ALA A 416 -11.50 -23.61 -20.03
C ALA A 416 -12.52 -23.04 -21.02
N ASP A 417 -12.59 -21.71 -21.14
CA ASP A 417 -13.42 -21.00 -22.12
C ASP A 417 -12.68 -19.77 -22.67
N PRO A 418 -12.11 -19.85 -23.89
CA PRO A 418 -11.42 -18.72 -24.53
C PRO A 418 -12.30 -17.50 -24.77
N LEU A 419 -13.63 -17.66 -24.75
CA LEU A 419 -14.61 -16.59 -24.94
C LEU A 419 -15.31 -16.21 -23.63
N ALA A 420 -14.79 -16.62 -22.48
CA ALA A 420 -15.31 -16.24 -21.17
C ALA A 420 -15.50 -14.72 -21.08
N PHE A 421 -16.63 -14.31 -20.48
CA PHE A 421 -17.06 -12.91 -20.33
C PHE A 421 -17.34 -12.15 -21.64
N THR A 422 -17.16 -12.74 -22.82
CA THR A 422 -17.50 -12.05 -24.08
C THR A 422 -19.02 -11.98 -24.27
N ARG A 423 -19.47 -10.88 -24.87
CA ARG A 423 -20.87 -10.66 -25.22
C ARG A 423 -21.03 -10.61 -26.74
N TYR A 424 -22.07 -11.24 -27.25
CA TYR A 424 -22.38 -11.18 -28.68
C TYR A 424 -23.10 -9.87 -29.02
N ILE A 425 -22.43 -8.99 -29.74
CA ILE A 425 -22.99 -7.73 -30.22
C ILE A 425 -23.07 -7.84 -31.75
N SER A 426 -24.30 -7.89 -32.27
CA SER A 426 -24.58 -8.13 -33.70
C SER A 426 -23.92 -9.41 -34.23
N GLY A 427 -23.96 -10.49 -33.45
CA GLY A 427 -23.38 -11.79 -33.82
C GLY A 427 -21.85 -11.89 -33.67
N VAL A 428 -21.17 -10.82 -33.26
CA VAL A 428 -19.71 -10.81 -33.05
C VAL A 428 -19.40 -10.81 -31.55
N PRO A 429 -18.55 -11.73 -31.05
CA PRO A 429 -18.12 -11.71 -29.65
C PRO A 429 -17.27 -10.46 -29.39
N ARG A 430 -17.60 -9.73 -28.33
CA ARG A 430 -16.88 -8.54 -27.88
C ARG A 430 -16.66 -8.59 -26.38
N PHE A 431 -15.45 -8.25 -25.97
CA PHE A 431 -15.12 -8.01 -24.57
C PHE A 431 -15.37 -6.53 -24.27
N THR A 432 -16.47 -6.21 -23.59
CA THR A 432 -16.89 -4.83 -23.31
C THR A 432 -16.32 -4.34 -21.98
N GLU A 433 -16.57 -3.09 -21.64
CA GLU A 433 -16.27 -2.56 -20.30
C GLU A 433 -17.01 -3.34 -19.21
N ASP A 434 -18.28 -3.69 -19.42
CA ASP A 434 -19.04 -4.54 -18.49
C ASP A 434 -18.41 -5.94 -18.35
N SER A 435 -17.96 -6.55 -19.46
CA SER A 435 -17.22 -7.82 -19.44
C SER A 435 -15.96 -7.74 -18.60
N TYR A 436 -15.23 -6.63 -18.70
CA TYR A 436 -14.02 -6.39 -17.92
C TYR A 436 -14.31 -6.33 -16.42
N TRP A 437 -15.38 -5.64 -16.02
CA TRP A 437 -15.78 -5.55 -14.62
C TRP A 437 -16.30 -6.87 -14.06
N GLU A 438 -17.02 -7.65 -14.86
CA GLU A 438 -17.46 -8.99 -14.51
C GLU A 438 -16.27 -9.94 -14.28
N TYR A 439 -15.30 -9.93 -15.19
CA TYR A 439 -14.04 -10.67 -15.06
C TYR A 439 -13.30 -10.31 -13.76
N LEU A 440 -13.10 -9.02 -13.48
CA LEU A 440 -12.39 -8.60 -12.27
C LEU A 440 -13.13 -9.00 -10.98
N ALA A 441 -14.47 -9.02 -11.00
CA ALA A 441 -15.26 -9.48 -9.87
C ALA A 441 -15.07 -10.99 -9.60
N VAL A 442 -14.94 -11.81 -10.65
CA VAL A 442 -14.63 -13.25 -10.49
C VAL A 442 -13.23 -13.46 -9.91
N ILE A 443 -12.23 -12.73 -10.41
CA ILE A 443 -10.86 -12.78 -9.85
C ILE A 443 -10.85 -12.34 -8.38
N GLU A 444 -11.60 -11.30 -8.04
CA GLU A 444 -11.76 -10.84 -6.67
C GLU A 444 -12.32 -11.92 -5.75
N ASP A 445 -13.37 -12.60 -6.21
CA ASP A 445 -14.07 -13.63 -5.44
C ASP A 445 -13.13 -14.81 -5.15
N GLU A 446 -12.40 -15.27 -6.17
CA GLU A 446 -11.37 -16.30 -6.03
C GLU A 446 -10.30 -15.89 -5.01
N MET A 447 -9.79 -14.65 -5.08
CA MET A 447 -8.79 -14.15 -4.14
C MET A 447 -9.32 -14.05 -2.70
N VAL A 448 -10.59 -13.75 -2.50
CA VAL A 448 -11.21 -13.59 -1.16
C VAL A 448 -11.61 -14.93 -0.56
N ASN A 449 -12.28 -15.77 -1.32
CA ASN A 449 -12.96 -16.95 -0.81
C ASN A 449 -12.10 -18.21 -0.92
N ASN A 450 -11.35 -18.35 -2.01
CA ASN A 450 -10.60 -19.59 -2.29
C ASN A 450 -9.12 -19.46 -1.94
N LEU A 451 -8.48 -18.35 -2.31
CA LEU A 451 -7.07 -18.10 -1.99
C LEU A 451 -6.88 -17.48 -0.61
N ARG A 452 -7.91 -16.81 -0.07
CA ARG A 452 -7.86 -16.13 1.25
C ARG A 452 -6.75 -15.08 1.34
N VAL A 453 -6.42 -14.40 0.25
CA VAL A 453 -5.33 -13.40 0.17
C VAL A 453 -5.82 -11.96 0.26
N MET A 454 -7.14 -11.80 0.35
CA MET A 454 -7.82 -10.53 0.47
C MET A 454 -9.05 -10.65 1.37
N ARG A 455 -9.32 -9.61 2.14
CA ARG A 455 -10.52 -9.46 2.97
C ARG A 455 -11.36 -8.28 2.49
N LYS A 456 -12.62 -8.54 2.18
CA LYS A 456 -13.63 -7.49 1.95
C LYS A 456 -14.02 -6.87 3.29
N VAL A 457 -13.79 -5.58 3.45
CA VAL A 457 -14.29 -4.81 4.61
C VAL A 457 -15.44 -3.91 4.14
N SER A 458 -16.67 -4.25 4.54
CA SER A 458 -17.88 -3.48 4.25
C SER A 458 -17.99 -2.25 5.17
N THR A 459 -17.11 -1.26 5.01
CA THR A 459 -17.18 -0.04 5.83
C THR A 459 -16.96 1.23 5.02
N ARG A 460 -18.04 1.63 4.33
CA ARG A 460 -18.56 3.00 4.12
C ARG A 460 -19.42 2.98 2.85
N ALA A 461 -20.64 3.50 2.95
CA ALA A 461 -21.36 3.98 1.77
C ALA A 461 -20.54 5.11 1.16
N ARG A 462 -19.62 4.77 0.25
CA ARG A 462 -18.91 5.76 -0.54
C ARG A 462 -19.84 6.15 -1.69
N PRO A 463 -19.87 7.42 -2.10
CA PRO A 463 -20.69 7.88 -3.22
C PRO A 463 -20.31 7.21 -4.56
N ARG A 464 -19.20 6.46 -4.61
CA ARG A 464 -18.81 5.60 -5.73
C ARG A 464 -18.36 4.23 -5.20
N THR A 465 -18.88 3.16 -5.80
CA THR A 465 -18.30 1.83 -5.71
C THR A 465 -16.91 1.92 -6.34
N ARG A 466 -15.86 1.70 -5.57
CA ARG A 466 -14.50 1.66 -6.12
C ARG A 466 -14.39 0.39 -6.95
N THR A 467 -13.98 0.52 -8.20
CA THR A 467 -13.85 -0.64 -9.07
C THR A 467 -12.65 -1.49 -8.65
N THR A 468 -12.88 -2.79 -8.55
CA THR A 468 -11.91 -3.74 -8.02
C THR A 468 -10.61 -3.73 -8.84
N PHE A 469 -9.47 -3.76 -8.15
CA PHE A 469 -8.10 -3.78 -8.72
C PHE A 469 -7.74 -2.65 -9.69
N GLN A 470 -8.61 -1.65 -9.91
CA GLN A 470 -8.35 -0.57 -10.86
C GLN A 470 -7.01 0.12 -10.57
N VAL A 471 -6.73 0.39 -9.30
CA VAL A 471 -5.51 1.11 -8.92
C VAL A 471 -4.27 0.23 -9.06
N GLU A 472 -4.34 -1.01 -8.58
CA GLU A 472 -3.27 -1.99 -8.70
C GLU A 472 -2.89 -2.23 -10.17
N LEU A 473 -3.86 -2.49 -11.04
CA LEU A 473 -3.61 -2.75 -12.46
C LEU A 473 -3.14 -1.50 -13.22
N THR A 474 -3.68 -0.32 -12.91
CA THR A 474 -3.22 0.95 -13.52
C THR A 474 -1.79 1.26 -13.12
N LEU A 475 -1.44 1.07 -11.84
CA LEU A 475 -0.09 1.23 -11.35
C LEU A 475 0.86 0.27 -12.08
N LEU A 476 0.57 -1.02 -12.09
CA LEU A 476 1.41 -2.03 -12.72
C LEU A 476 1.62 -1.74 -14.22
N ARG A 477 0.56 -1.35 -14.94
CA ARG A 477 0.66 -0.93 -16.34
C ARG A 477 1.60 0.26 -16.54
N ASN A 478 1.61 1.25 -15.65
CA ASN A 478 2.52 2.41 -15.73
C ASN A 478 4.00 2.04 -15.59
N TYR A 479 4.28 0.85 -15.07
CA TYR A 479 5.63 0.28 -14.99
C TYR A 479 5.84 -0.86 -15.99
N GLY A 480 4.93 -1.09 -16.94
CA GLY A 480 5.11 -2.07 -18.03
C GLY A 480 5.17 -3.52 -17.56
N PHE A 481 4.39 -3.87 -16.55
CA PHE A 481 4.08 -5.25 -16.17
C PHE A 481 3.02 -5.87 -17.07
#